data_AF-A0A6A5GLT0-F1
#
_entry.id   AF-A0A6A5GLT0-F1
#
_cell.length_a   1.000
_cell.length_b   1.000
_cell.length_c   1.000
_cell.angle_alpha   90.00
_cell.angle_beta   90.00
_cell.angle_gamma   90.00
#
_symmetry.space_group_name_H-M   'P 1'
#
loop_
_entity.id
_entity.type
_entity.pdbx_description
1 polymer ?
#
loop_
_entity_poly.entity_id
_entity_poly.type
_entity_poly.pdbx_seq_one_letter_code
_entity_poly.pdbx_strand_id
1 'polypeptide(L)'
;MNRLIEYGSVEAIPYYNCSWKSFEEWEATGVKRPWLGYPLLIFGTCIELIYLPIVYIIFKTNLIKHACYKIIVVLISIDMSATCCSCLITGPLLILGSVFCMYPTFTYLAGGIALGITHLAVAELLLPYFTREMF
;
A
#
# COMPACT_ATOMS: atom_id res chain seq x y z
N MET A 1 -11.31 22.10 11.49
CA MET A 1 -12.63 22.37 12.09
C MET A 1 -13.30 23.63 11.51
N ASN A 2 -12.56 24.73 11.27
CA ASN A 2 -13.15 25.98 10.75
C ASN A 2 -13.90 25.85 9.41
N ARG A 3 -13.42 24.98 8.50
CA ARG A 3 -14.08 24.69 7.20
C ARG A 3 -15.51 24.11 7.36
N LEU A 4 -15.79 23.35 8.43
CA LEU A 4 -17.13 22.78 8.64
C LEU A 4 -18.13 23.82 9.13
N ILE A 5 -17.66 24.81 9.90
CA ILE A 5 -18.47 25.94 10.36
C ILE A 5 -18.74 26.91 9.20
N GLU A 6 -17.77 27.06 8.30
CA GLU A 6 -17.86 27.91 7.11
C GLU A 6 -18.82 27.35 6.03
N TYR A 7 -18.75 26.04 5.77
CA TYR A 7 -19.53 25.39 4.71
C TYR A 7 -20.78 24.63 5.22
N GLY A 8 -20.95 24.50 6.53
CA GLY A 8 -22.13 23.90 7.18
C GLY A 8 -22.22 22.37 7.12
N SER A 9 -21.64 21.72 6.10
CA SER A 9 -21.56 20.27 5.97
C SER A 9 -20.24 19.82 5.33
N VAL A 10 -19.90 18.54 5.48
CA VAL A 10 -18.70 17.94 4.85
C VAL A 10 -18.84 17.93 3.32
N GLU A 11 -20.07 17.72 2.83
CA GLU A 11 -20.37 17.62 1.39
C GLU A 11 -20.31 18.98 0.68
N ALA A 12 -20.52 20.07 1.41
CA ALA A 12 -20.41 21.44 0.89
C ALA A 12 -18.97 21.93 0.79
N ILE A 13 -17.99 21.19 1.34
CA ILE A 13 -16.58 21.55 1.23
C ILE A 13 -16.12 21.27 -0.22
N PRO A 14 -15.52 22.26 -0.91
CA PRO A 14 -15.03 22.07 -2.28
C PRO A 14 -14.03 20.91 -2.35
N TYR A 15 -14.12 20.10 -3.42
CA TYR A 15 -13.32 18.88 -3.68
C TYR A 15 -13.59 17.66 -2.79
N TYR A 16 -14.43 17.78 -1.76
CA TYR A 16 -14.81 16.63 -0.92
C TYR A 16 -15.90 15.77 -1.58
N ASN A 17 -16.78 16.39 -2.36
CA ASN A 17 -17.75 15.70 -3.19
C ASN A 17 -17.14 15.42 -4.58
N CYS A 18 -16.91 14.14 -4.89
CA CYS A 18 -16.40 13.72 -6.19
C CYS A 18 -17.40 13.90 -7.35
N SER A 19 -18.66 14.23 -7.05
CA SER A 19 -19.72 14.50 -8.04
C SER A 19 -19.63 15.88 -8.69
N TRP A 20 -18.66 16.71 -8.30
CA TRP A 20 -18.59 18.11 -8.74
C TRP A 20 -18.00 18.28 -10.14
N LYS A 21 -17.16 17.35 -10.59
CA LYS A 21 -16.57 17.36 -11.93
C LYS A 21 -16.74 15.99 -12.60
N SER A 22 -16.75 15.99 -13.92
CA SER A 22 -16.68 14.76 -14.73
C SER A 22 -15.30 14.09 -14.62
N PHE A 23 -15.19 12.83 -15.03
CA PHE A 23 -13.94 12.08 -15.00
C PHE A 23 -12.81 12.79 -15.77
N GLU A 24 -13.08 13.30 -16.98
CA GLU A 24 -12.08 13.98 -17.81
C GLU A 24 -11.53 15.26 -17.15
N GLU A 25 -12.41 16.02 -16.50
CA GLU A 25 -12.02 17.24 -15.76
C GLU A 25 -11.20 16.94 -14.51
N TRP A 26 -11.46 15.80 -13.85
CA TRP A 26 -10.62 15.30 -12.76
C TRP A 26 -9.25 14.85 -13.26
N GLU A 27 -9.17 14.27 -14.46
CA GLU A 27 -7.91 13.81 -15.06
C GLU A 27 -7.01 15.01 -15.36
N ALA A 28 -7.61 16.07 -15.92
CA ALA A 28 -6.93 17.32 -16.22
C ALA A 28 -6.44 18.07 -14.97
N THR A 29 -7.07 17.84 -13.82
CA THR A 29 -6.63 18.41 -12.53
C THR A 29 -5.42 17.65 -11.96
N GLY A 30 -5.18 16.42 -12.42
CA GLY A 30 -4.10 15.54 -11.95
C GLY A 30 -2.70 15.99 -12.34
N VAL A 31 -1.79 16.10 -11.37
CA VAL A 31 -0.38 16.38 -11.63
C VAL A 31 0.35 15.07 -11.92
N LYS A 32 0.70 14.84 -13.18
CA LYS A 32 1.48 13.67 -13.61
C LYS A 32 2.90 13.75 -13.05
N ARG A 33 3.31 12.74 -12.28
CA ARG A 33 4.66 12.65 -11.69
C ARG A 33 5.37 11.37 -12.16
N PRO A 34 5.59 11.19 -13.48
CA PRO A 34 6.16 9.97 -14.03
C PRO A 34 7.56 9.69 -13.50
N TRP A 35 8.34 10.74 -13.19
CA TRP A 35 9.68 10.60 -12.60
C TRP A 35 9.68 9.89 -11.24
N LEU A 36 8.60 10.01 -10.47
CA LEU A 36 8.43 9.25 -9.23
C LEU A 36 7.76 7.90 -9.49
N GLY A 37 6.79 7.85 -10.40
CA GLY A 37 6.01 6.64 -10.66
C GLY A 37 6.83 5.49 -11.29
N TYR A 38 7.66 5.77 -12.31
CA TYR A 38 8.44 4.72 -12.97
C TYR A 38 9.46 4.04 -12.04
N PRO A 39 10.32 4.77 -11.30
CA PRO A 39 11.24 4.13 -10.37
C PRO A 39 10.53 3.31 -9.29
N LEU A 40 9.38 3.80 -8.79
CA LEU A 40 8.59 3.10 -7.77
C LEU A 40 8.06 1.76 -8.29
N LEU A 41 7.51 1.76 -9.51
CA LEU A 41 6.97 0.56 -10.15
C LEU A 41 8.07 -0.45 -10.49
N ILE A 42 9.20 0.02 -11.03
CA ILE A 42 10.35 -0.85 -11.36
C ILE A 42 10.90 -1.47 -10.07
N PHE A 43 11.14 -0.65 -9.04
CA PHE A 43 11.64 -1.12 -7.75
C PHE A 43 10.71 -2.15 -7.11
N GLY A 44 9.41 -1.85 -7.00
CA GLY A 44 8.44 -2.77 -6.43
C GLY A 44 8.35 -4.09 -7.20
N THR A 45 8.38 -4.02 -8.54
CA THR A 45 8.38 -5.23 -9.39
C THR A 45 9.63 -6.08 -9.17
N CYS A 46 10.82 -5.46 -9.07
CA CYS A 46 12.06 -6.18 -8.80
C CYS A 46 12.02 -6.90 -7.44
N ILE A 47 11.49 -6.25 -6.40
CA ILE A 47 11.39 -6.83 -5.06
C ILE A 47 10.42 -8.02 -5.03
N GLU A 48 9.25 -7.89 -5.65
CA GLU A 48 8.28 -8.99 -5.79
C GLU A 48 8.90 -10.23 -6.47
N LEU A 49 9.65 -10.01 -7.55
CA LEU A 49 10.33 -11.08 -8.28
C LEU A 49 11.42 -11.76 -7.44
N ILE A 50 12.02 -11.06 -6.48
CA ILE A 50 13.01 -11.63 -5.56
C ILE A 50 12.33 -12.40 -4.42
N TYR A 51 11.17 -11.97 -3.95
CA TYR A 51 10.46 -12.66 -2.86
C TYR A 51 9.91 -14.04 -3.28
N LEU A 52 9.41 -14.18 -4.50
CA LEU A 52 8.88 -15.46 -5.02
C LEU A 52 9.88 -16.64 -4.92
N PRO A 53 11.14 -16.55 -5.41
CA PRO A 53 12.09 -17.66 -5.31
C PRO A 53 12.53 -17.93 -3.86
N ILE A 54 12.59 -16.91 -2.99
CA ILE A 54 12.93 -17.08 -1.57
C ILE A 54 11.88 -17.96 -0.89
N VAL A 55 10.61 -17.61 -1.06
CA VAL A 55 9.49 -18.39 -0.50
C VAL A 55 9.49 -19.81 -1.08
N TYR A 56 9.67 -19.95 -2.40
CA TYR A 56 9.76 -21.26 -3.06
C TYR A 56 10.86 -22.15 -2.46
N ILE A 57 12.06 -21.61 -2.21
CA ILE A 57 13.17 -22.36 -1.61
C ILE A 57 12.84 -22.81 -0.18
N ILE A 58 12.24 -21.94 0.64
CA ILE A 58 11.86 -22.26 2.03
C ILE A 58 10.87 -23.44 2.07
N PHE A 59 9.87 -23.44 1.19
CA PHE A 59 8.92 -24.54 1.08
C PHE A 59 9.57 -25.82 0.52
N LYS A 60 10.40 -25.71 -0.53
CA LYS A 60 11.07 -26.85 -1.16
C LYS A 60 12.02 -27.58 -0.21
N THR A 61 12.74 -26.83 0.62
CA THR A 61 13.71 -27.37 1.60
C THR A 61 13.04 -27.79 2.92
N ASN A 62 11.73 -27.57 3.07
CA ASN A 62 10.97 -27.86 4.27
C ASN A 62 11.51 -27.16 5.54
N LEU A 63 12.18 -26.01 5.36
CA LEU A 63 12.72 -25.17 6.44
C LEU A 63 11.61 -24.59 7.33
N ILE A 64 10.38 -24.54 6.83
CA ILE A 64 9.18 -24.06 7.54
C ILE A 64 8.85 -24.84 8.83
N LYS A 65 9.50 -25.99 9.07
CA LYS A 65 9.39 -26.71 10.34
C LYS A 65 9.89 -25.89 11.53
N HIS A 66 10.89 -25.03 11.32
CA HIS A 66 11.43 -24.19 12.38
C HIS A 66 10.59 -22.92 12.58
N ALA A 67 10.34 -22.54 13.83
CA ALA A 67 9.52 -21.38 14.19
C ALA A 67 10.03 -20.07 13.55
N CYS A 68 11.34 -19.88 13.48
CA CYS A 68 11.95 -18.70 12.84
C CYS A 68 11.57 -18.57 11.35
N TYR A 69 11.64 -19.67 10.59
CA TYR A 69 11.27 -19.65 9.17
C TYR A 69 9.77 -19.44 8.94
N LYS A 70 8.91 -19.84 9.89
CA LYS A 70 7.47 -19.52 9.83
C LYS A 70 7.24 -18.01 9.89
N ILE A 71 7.90 -17.33 10.84
CA ILE A 71 7.82 -15.87 10.98
C ILE A 71 8.34 -15.18 9.72
N ILE A 72 9.49 -15.65 9.18
CA ILE A 72 10.05 -15.10 7.93
C ILE A 72 9.06 -15.20 6.76
N VAL A 73 8.36 -16.34 6.60
CA VAL A 73 7.36 -16.50 5.52
C VAL A 73 6.16 -15.57 5.70
N VAL A 74 5.69 -15.38 6.95
CA VAL A 74 4.61 -14.42 7.25
C VAL A 74 5.06 -13.00 6.94
N LEU A 75 6.27 -12.62 7.35
CA LEU A 75 6.85 -11.30 7.07
C LEU A 75 6.98 -11.04 5.56
N ILE A 76 7.48 -12.01 4.79
CA ILE A 76 7.56 -11.90 3.32
C ILE A 76 6.15 -11.71 2.72
N SER A 77 5.14 -12.42 3.23
CA SER A 77 3.77 -12.30 2.73
C SER A 77 3.17 -10.90 2.99
N ILE A 78 3.47 -10.33 4.16
CA ILE A 78 3.10 -8.96 4.54
C ILE A 78 3.80 -7.95 3.62
N ASP A 79 5.10 -8.11 3.40
CA ASP A 79 5.90 -7.23 2.54
C ASP A 79 5.46 -7.27 1.07
N MET A 80 5.14 -8.45 0.53
CA MET A 80 4.59 -8.59 -0.82
C MET A 80 3.26 -7.83 -0.94
N SER A 81 2.38 -8.00 0.05
CA SER A 81 1.08 -7.32 0.06
C SER A 81 1.23 -5.79 0.17
N ALA A 82 2.17 -5.31 1.00
CA ALA A 82 2.49 -3.89 1.14
C ALA A 82 3.09 -3.30 -0.15
N THR A 83 4.02 -4.03 -0.79
CA THR A 83 4.68 -3.62 -2.04
C THR A 83 3.68 -3.57 -3.19
N CYS A 84 2.75 -4.52 -3.25
CA CYS A 84 1.65 -4.49 -4.20
C CYS A 84 0.82 -3.21 -4.06
N CYS A 85 0.40 -2.85 -2.84
CA CYS A 85 -0.44 -1.68 -2.61
C CYS A 85 0.34 -0.35 -2.79
N SER A 86 1.59 -0.31 -2.35
CA SER A 86 2.38 0.93 -2.29
C SER A 86 3.18 1.22 -3.55
N CYS A 87 3.58 0.19 -4.29
CA CYS A 87 4.42 0.35 -5.48
C CYS A 87 3.65 0.00 -6.76
N LEU A 88 3.02 -1.18 -6.82
CA LEU A 88 2.34 -1.64 -8.04
C LEU A 88 1.03 -0.91 -8.30
N ILE A 89 0.29 -0.54 -7.26
CA ILE A 89 -0.93 0.26 -7.39
C ILE A 89 -0.61 1.76 -7.46
N THR A 90 0.18 2.29 -6.52
CA THR A 90 0.49 3.73 -6.47
C THR A 90 1.38 4.20 -7.64
N GLY A 91 2.28 3.36 -8.15
CA GLY A 91 3.17 3.71 -9.27
C GLY A 91 2.40 4.15 -10.54
N PRO A 92 1.49 3.33 -11.08
CA PRO A 92 0.65 3.69 -12.22
C PRO A 92 -0.24 4.90 -11.93
N LEU A 93 -0.83 4.98 -10.72
CA LEU A 93 -1.62 6.14 -10.29
C LEU A 93 -0.80 7.45 -10.36
N LEU A 94 0.48 7.41 -9.97
CA LEU A 94 1.41 8.56 -10.05
C LEU A 94 1.79 8.92 -11.50
N ILE A 95 1.93 7.92 -12.38
CA ILE A 95 2.23 8.14 -13.81
C ILE A 95 1.04 8.81 -14.50
N LEU A 96 -0.17 8.32 -14.23
CA LEU A 96 -1.43 8.88 -14.74
C LEU A 96 -1.76 10.24 -14.12
N GLY A 97 -1.25 10.52 -12.92
CA GLY A 97 -1.60 11.72 -12.16
C GLY A 97 -2.98 11.61 -11.50
N SER A 98 -3.44 10.39 -11.21
CA SER A 98 -4.78 10.13 -10.70
C SER A 98 -5.04 10.86 -9.38
N VAL A 99 -6.17 11.56 -9.32
CA VAL A 99 -6.70 12.15 -8.09
C VAL A 99 -7.64 11.15 -7.40
N PHE A 100 -7.87 11.32 -6.08
CA PHE A 100 -8.73 10.44 -5.30
C PHE A 100 -10.12 10.23 -5.93
N CYS A 101 -10.70 11.28 -6.51
CA CYS A 101 -12.03 11.24 -7.11
C CYS A 101 -12.13 10.49 -8.44
N MET A 102 -11.01 10.09 -9.07
CA MET A 102 -11.07 9.22 -10.25
C MET A 102 -11.51 7.79 -9.88
N TYR A 103 -10.96 7.28 -8.78
CA TYR A 103 -11.19 5.91 -8.32
C TYR A 103 -11.30 5.88 -6.79
N PRO A 104 -12.36 6.47 -6.20
CA PRO A 104 -12.44 6.71 -4.75
C PRO A 104 -12.51 5.42 -3.94
N THR A 105 -13.33 4.46 -4.37
CA THR A 105 -13.47 3.15 -3.69
C THR A 105 -12.18 2.34 -3.74
N PHE A 106 -11.55 2.27 -4.91
CA PHE A 106 -10.29 1.56 -5.11
C PHE A 106 -9.14 2.18 -4.30
N THR A 107 -8.98 3.51 -4.37
CA THR A 107 -7.93 4.24 -3.65
C THR A 107 -8.13 4.13 -2.13
N TYR A 108 -9.38 4.22 -1.67
CA TYR A 108 -9.71 4.06 -0.25
C TYR A 108 -9.39 2.65 0.26
N LEU A 109 -9.81 1.61 -0.47
CA LEU A 109 -9.54 0.23 -0.08
C LEU A 109 -8.04 -0.08 -0.11
N ALA A 110 -7.33 0.30 -1.19
CA ALA A 110 -5.90 0.07 -1.32
C ALA A 110 -5.10 0.82 -0.23
N GLY A 111 -5.47 2.06 0.09
CA GLY A 111 -4.85 2.83 1.16
C GLY A 111 -5.10 2.24 2.54
N GLY A 112 -6.33 1.79 2.81
CA GLY A 112 -6.68 1.11 4.06
C GLY A 112 -5.91 -0.19 4.26
N ILE A 113 -5.80 -1.00 3.20
CA ILE A 113 -5.02 -2.25 3.20
C ILE A 113 -3.54 -1.93 3.45
N ALA A 114 -2.95 -0.96 2.74
CA ALA A 114 -1.54 -0.59 2.92
C ALA A 114 -1.23 -0.15 4.36
N LEU A 115 -2.08 0.68 4.96
CA LEU A 115 -1.92 1.09 6.36
C LEU A 115 -2.05 -0.11 7.31
N GLY A 116 -3.08 -0.94 7.14
CA GLY A 116 -3.27 -2.13 7.98
C GLY A 116 -2.07 -3.08 7.94
N ILE A 117 -1.55 -3.37 6.75
CA ILE A 117 -0.39 -4.23 6.55
C ILE A 117 0.86 -3.63 7.22
N THR A 118 1.07 -2.31 7.12
CA THR A 118 2.23 -1.65 7.76
C THR A 118 2.20 -1.81 9.28
N HIS A 119 1.02 -1.71 9.90
CA HIS A 119 0.88 -1.92 11.35
C HIS A 119 1.13 -3.39 11.72
N LEU A 120 0.66 -4.33 10.91
CA LEU A 120 0.92 -5.76 11.11
C LEU A 120 2.41 -6.08 10.99
N ALA A 121 3.13 -5.48 10.04
CA ALA A 121 4.57 -5.65 9.88
C ALA A 121 5.33 -5.26 11.17
N VAL A 122 4.98 -4.11 11.75
CA VAL A 122 5.59 -3.63 13.01
C VAL A 122 5.29 -4.59 14.16
N ALA A 123 4.05 -5.08 14.28
CA ALA A 123 3.68 -6.04 15.31
C ALA A 123 4.48 -7.36 15.19
N GLU A 124 4.63 -7.88 13.97
CA GLU A 124 5.35 -9.13 13.71
C GLU A 124 6.87 -8.99 13.96
N LEU A 125 7.44 -7.80 13.71
CA LEU A 125 8.84 -7.49 14.03
C LEU A 125 9.11 -7.38 15.54
N LEU A 126 8.11 -7.01 16.35
CA LEU A 126 8.22 -6.93 17.81
C LEU A 126 8.07 -8.29 18.49
N LEU A 127 7.35 -9.21 17.85
CA LEU A 127 7.11 -10.58 18.31
C LEU A 127 8.39 -11.38 18.65
N PRO A 128 9.45 -11.41 17.82
CA PRO A 128 10.72 -12.05 18.14
C PRO A 128 11.47 -11.35 19.27
N TYR A 129 11.27 -10.04 19.45
CA TYR A 129 11.86 -9.29 20.57
C TYR A 129 11.22 -9.72 21.89
N PHE A 130 9.89 -9.86 21.91
CA PHE A 130 9.15 -10.29 23.09
C PHE A 130 9.35 -11.78 23.43
N THR A 131 9.48 -12.64 22.41
CA THR A 131 9.73 -14.08 22.64
C THR A 131 11.15 -14.40 23.09
N ARG A 132 12.14 -13.53 22.82
CA ARG A 132 13.50 -13.66 23.38
C ARG A 132 13.60 -13.30 24.86
N GLU A 133 12.71 -12.45 25.38
CA GLU A 133 12.68 -12.07 26.80
C GLU A 133 12.00 -13.13 27.70
N MET A 134 11.39 -14.16 27.10
CA MET A 134 10.62 -15.21 27.81
C MET A 134 11.38 -16.55 27.93
N PHE A 135 12.60 -16.65 27.38
CA PHE A 135 13.49 -17.81 27.44
C PHE A 135 14.86 -17.40 28.02
#